data_AF-A0A6N7GRR7-F1
#
_entry.id   AF-A0A6N7GRR7-F1
#
_cell.length_a   1.000
_cell.length_b   1.000
_cell.length_c   1.000
_cell.angle_alpha   90.00
_cell.angle_beta   90.00
_cell.angle_gamma   90.00
#
_symmetry.space_group_name_H-M   'P 1'
#
loop_
_entity.id
_entity.type
_entity.pdbx_description
1 polymer ?
#
loop_
_entity_poly.entity_id
_entity_poly.type
_entity_poly.pdbx_seq_one_letter_code
_entity_poly.pdbx_strand_id
1 'polypeptide(L)'
;MNIENPLWGAPRIHGELLKLGFEVAQSSVAKYMVKRCRPPSHGWRTFLRNHAPDIAAMDLFIVPTIGFNLLYAFVIVRLDRRDLVWINVTTTPTAEWIARQLTEAFPWNEARAP
;
A
#
# COMPACT_ATOMS: atom_id res chain seq x y z
N MET A 1 -20.27 28.95 7.78
CA MET A 1 -18.90 28.51 8.15
C MET A 1 -18.20 27.57 7.15
N ASN A 2 -18.51 26.26 7.03
CA ASN A 2 -17.72 25.34 6.17
C ASN A 2 -17.85 25.66 4.66
N ILE A 3 -19.05 26.01 4.20
CA ILE A 3 -19.27 26.39 2.80
C ILE A 3 -18.49 27.66 2.42
N GLU A 4 -18.46 28.65 3.31
CA GLU A 4 -17.75 29.93 3.14
C GLU A 4 -16.23 29.78 3.31
N ASN A 5 -15.77 28.78 4.08
CA ASN A 5 -14.37 28.47 4.30
C ASN A 5 -14.05 27.01 3.91
N PRO A 6 -13.99 26.72 2.60
CA PRO A 6 -13.86 25.37 2.02
C PRO A 6 -12.74 24.48 2.58
N LEU A 7 -11.65 25.12 3.02
CA LEU A 7 -10.41 24.45 3.42
C LEU A 7 -10.37 24.18 4.92
N TRP A 8 -11.35 24.65 5.69
CA TRP A 8 -11.34 24.53 7.14
C TRP A 8 -11.96 23.20 7.56
N GLY A 9 -11.13 22.34 8.16
CA GLY A 9 -11.58 21.11 8.80
C GLY A 9 -12.25 21.36 10.16
N ALA A 10 -12.89 20.32 10.70
CA ALA A 10 -13.53 20.36 12.02
C ALA A 10 -12.61 20.90 13.14
N PRO A 11 -11.31 20.53 13.22
CA PRO A 11 -10.41 21.06 14.25
C PRO A 11 -10.23 22.59 14.15
N ARG A 12 -10.17 23.12 12.92
CA ARG A 12 -9.94 24.55 12.68
C ARG A 12 -11.19 25.37 13.00
N ILE A 13 -12.36 24.92 12.57
CA ILE A 13 -13.64 25.58 12.87
C ILE A 13 -13.92 25.55 14.39
N HIS A 14 -13.63 24.41 15.04
CA HIS A 14 -13.73 24.28 16.50
C HIS A 14 -12.83 25.28 17.23
N GLY A 15 -11.57 25.44 16.82
CA GLY A 15 -10.66 26.42 17.41
C GLY A 15 -11.14 27.86 17.28
N GLU A 16 -11.75 28.23 16.15
CA GLU A 16 -12.33 29.56 15.98
C GLU A 16 -13.58 29.78 16.84
N LEU A 17 -14.42 28.75 17.01
CA LEU A 17 -15.58 28.83 17.91
C LEU A 17 -15.15 28.96 19.38
N LEU A 18 -14.09 28.24 19.79
CA LEU A 18 -13.51 28.38 21.13
C LEU A 18 -12.99 29.79 21.39
N LYS A 19 -12.32 30.41 20.42
CA LYS A 19 -11.83 31.80 20.54
C LYS A 19 -12.98 32.81 20.72
N LEU A 20 -14.16 32.50 20.21
CA LEU A 20 -15.37 33.31 20.35
C LEU A 20 -16.17 33.00 21.63
N GLY A 21 -15.67 32.10 22.49
CA GLY A 21 -16.30 31.73 23.76
C GLY A 21 -17.35 30.62 23.67
N PHE A 22 -17.44 29.91 22.54
CA PHE A 22 -18.36 28.78 22.40
C PHE A 22 -17.72 27.46 22.85
N GLU A 23 -18.30 26.81 23.85
CA GLU A 23 -17.92 25.46 24.26
C GLU A 23 -18.72 24.40 23.49
N VAL A 24 -18.18 23.99 22.35
CA VAL A 24 -18.80 22.97 21.49
C VAL A 24 -17.78 21.87 21.23
N ALA A 25 -18.15 20.60 21.33
CA ALA A 25 -17.24 19.51 20.99
C ALA A 25 -16.87 19.52 19.50
N GLN A 26 -15.61 19.21 19.17
CA GLN A 26 -15.16 19.08 17.76
C GLN A 26 -15.99 18.06 16.96
N SER A 27 -16.51 17.01 17.61
CA SER A 27 -17.43 16.04 16.99
C SER A 27 -18.76 16.65 16.57
N SER A 28 -19.31 17.59 17.36
CA SER A 28 -20.50 18.36 17.00
C SER A 28 -20.23 19.23 15.79
N VAL A 29 -19.07 19.88 15.72
CA VAL A 29 -18.64 20.62 14.52
C VAL A 29 -18.57 19.70 13.31
N ALA A 30 -17.92 18.53 13.45
CA ALA A 30 -17.81 17.55 12.35
C ALA A 30 -19.18 17.02 11.89
N LYS A 31 -20.13 16.82 12.80
CA LYS A 31 -21.50 16.37 12.49
C LYS A 31 -22.24 17.36 11.59
N TYR A 32 -22.06 18.66 11.84
CA TYR A 32 -22.72 19.73 11.08
C TYR A 32 -21.90 20.23 9.88
N MET A 33 -20.71 19.69 9.64
CA MET A 33 -19.95 19.98 8.43
C MET A 33 -20.63 19.37 7.21
N VAL A 34 -20.76 20.17 6.14
CA VAL A 34 -21.23 19.69 4.85
C VAL A 34 -20.19 18.74 4.25
N LYS A 35 -20.59 17.48 4.06
CA LYS A 35 -19.77 16.48 3.38
C LYS A 35 -19.71 16.83 1.90
N ARG A 36 -18.54 17.22 1.40
CA ARG A 36 -18.31 17.36 -0.03
C ARG A 36 -18.19 15.96 -0.64
N CYS A 37 -19.02 15.66 -1.62
CA CYS A 37 -18.79 14.51 -2.48
C CYS A 37 -17.51 14.79 -3.28
N ARG A 38 -16.40 14.15 -2.89
CA ARG A 38 -15.25 14.05 -3.78
C ARG A 38 -15.66 13.17 -4.96
N PRO A 39 -15.19 13.46 -6.19
CA PRO A 39 -15.31 12.47 -7.26
C PRO A 39 -14.73 11.15 -6.76
N PRO A 40 -15.34 10.01 -7.09
CA PRO A 40 -14.83 8.71 -6.65
C PRO A 40 -13.36 8.61 -7.06
N SER A 41 -12.52 8.18 -6.11
CA SER A 41 -11.15 7.83 -6.41
C SER A 41 -11.12 6.85 -7.58
N HIS A 42 -10.09 6.93 -8.42
CA HIS A 42 -9.88 5.93 -9.47
C HIS A 42 -10.06 4.52 -8.91
N GLY A 43 -10.89 3.72 -9.57
CA GLY A 43 -11.18 2.37 -9.11
C GLY A 43 -9.94 1.47 -9.14
N TRP A 44 -10.00 0.37 -8.41
CA TRP A 44 -8.89 -0.59 -8.27
C TRP A 44 -8.32 -1.08 -9.61
N ARG A 45 -9.19 -1.27 -10.61
CA ARG A 45 -8.77 -1.63 -11.98
C ARG A 45 -7.86 -0.58 -12.63
N THR A 46 -8.15 0.70 -12.44
CA THR A 46 -7.33 1.78 -13.01
C THR A 46 -5.99 1.87 -12.28
N PHE A 47 -5.98 1.73 -10.96
CA PHE A 47 -4.75 1.65 -10.18
C PHE A 47 -3.86 0.49 -10.66
N LEU A 48 -4.40 -0.73 -10.74
CA LEU A 48 -3.64 -1.89 -11.20
C LEU A 48 -3.15 -1.74 -12.64
N ARG A 49 -3.95 -1.22 -13.57
CA ARG A 49 -3.49 -1.00 -14.95
C ARG A 49 -2.31 -0.01 -15.01
N ASN A 50 -2.32 1.02 -14.17
CA ASN A 50 -1.28 2.03 -14.17
C ASN A 50 0.01 1.57 -13.49
N HIS A 51 -0.10 0.73 -12.44
CA HIS A 51 1.05 0.35 -11.60
C HIS A 51 1.50 -1.11 -11.75
N ALA A 52 0.74 -1.99 -12.40
CA ALA A 52 1.12 -3.40 -12.57
C ALA A 52 2.50 -3.63 -13.21
N PRO A 53 2.99 -2.81 -14.18
CA PRO A 53 4.35 -2.96 -14.72
C PRO A 53 5.46 -2.82 -13.68
N ASP A 54 5.19 -2.07 -12.60
CA ASP A 54 6.13 -1.72 -11.54
C ASP A 54 5.84 -2.50 -10.23
N ILE A 55 4.84 -3.38 -10.23
CA ILE A 55 4.49 -4.21 -9.09
C ILE A 55 4.89 -5.66 -9.36
N ALA A 56 5.61 -6.25 -8.42
CA ALA A 56 5.84 -7.68 -8.35
C ALA A 56 5.07 -8.28 -7.16
N ALA A 57 4.50 -9.46 -7.37
CA ALA A 57 4.01 -10.32 -6.30
C ALA A 57 5.12 -11.29 -5.90
N MET A 58 5.22 -11.57 -4.60
CA MET A 58 6.21 -12.48 -4.04
C MET A 58 5.55 -13.36 -2.99
N ASP A 59 5.90 -14.64 -2.95
CA ASP A 59 5.36 -15.59 -1.97
C ASP A 59 6.34 -16.72 -1.67
N LEU A 60 6.15 -17.38 -0.52
CA LEU A 60 6.94 -18.51 -0.04
C LEU A 60 6.06 -19.75 0.08
N PHE A 61 6.38 -20.78 -0.70
CA PHE A 61 5.67 -22.06 -0.71
C PHE A 61 6.46 -23.13 0.03
N ILE A 62 5.75 -24.01 0.75
CA ILE A 62 6.36 -25.19 1.39
C ILE A 62 6.29 -26.36 0.42
N VAL A 63 7.43 -26.96 0.13
CA VAL A 63 7.58 -28.13 -0.73
C VAL A 63 8.05 -29.31 0.15
N PRO A 64 7.12 -30.18 0.60
CA PRO A 64 7.49 -31.39 1.31
C PRO A 64 8.14 -32.39 0.34
N THR A 65 9.29 -32.93 0.73
CA THR A 65 10.04 -33.92 -0.06
C THR A 65 9.70 -35.35 0.35
N ILE A 66 9.99 -36.32 -0.52
CA ILE A 66 9.81 -37.75 -0.23
C ILE A 66 10.63 -38.19 1.00
N GLY A 67 11.79 -37.55 1.22
CA GLY A 67 12.63 -37.77 2.40
C GLY A 67 12.17 -37.05 3.67
N PHE A 68 10.93 -36.54 3.71
CA PHE A 68 10.35 -35.80 4.84
C PHE A 68 11.09 -34.50 5.22
N ASN A 69 11.90 -33.95 4.32
CA ASN A 69 12.47 -32.62 4.48
C ASN A 69 11.50 -31.56 3.95
N LEU A 70 11.38 -30.45 4.67
CA LEU A 70 10.64 -29.27 4.22
C LEU A 70 11.58 -28.33 3.50
N LEU A 71 11.28 -28.06 2.24
CA LEU A 71 11.93 -27.01 1.46
C LEU A 71 10.97 -25.83 1.33
N TYR A 72 11.52 -24.63 1.29
CA TYR A 72 10.77 -23.40 1.10
C TYR A 72 11.16 -22.80 -0.24
N ALA A 73 10.20 -22.74 -1.16
CA ALA A 73 10.38 -22.17 -2.49
C ALA A 73 9.87 -20.72 -2.48
N PHE A 74 10.77 -19.77 -2.73
CA PHE A 74 10.46 -18.37 -2.86
C PHE A 74 10.29 -18.02 -4.34
N VAL A 75 9.17 -17.39 -4.67
CA VAL A 75 8.76 -17.10 -6.05
C VAL A 75 8.44 -15.63 -6.18
N ILE A 76 8.96 -14.99 -7.23
CA ILE A 76 8.68 -13.59 -7.57
C ILE A 76 8.11 -13.52 -8.99
N VAL A 77 6.96 -12.85 -9.15
CA VAL A 77 6.22 -12.76 -10.41
C VAL A 77 5.85 -11.29 -10.69
N ARG A 78 6.07 -10.79 -11.91
CA ARG A 78 5.60 -9.45 -12.32
C ARG A 78 4.10 -9.47 -12.55
N LEU A 79 3.38 -8.49 -12.02
CA LEU A 79 1.92 -8.49 -12.03
C LEU A 79 1.33 -8.15 -13.41
N ASP A 80 2.07 -7.45 -14.27
CA ASP A 80 1.63 -7.01 -15.60
C ASP A 80 1.30 -8.18 -16.53
N ARG A 81 2.22 -9.14 -16.65
CA ARG A 81 2.14 -10.29 -17.56
C ARG A 81 2.08 -11.63 -16.85
N ARG A 82 2.24 -11.63 -15.52
CA ARG A 82 2.41 -12.83 -14.70
C ARG A 82 3.66 -13.62 -15.09
N ASP A 83 4.72 -12.90 -15.44
CA ASP A 83 6.00 -13.49 -15.80
C ASP A 83 6.80 -13.84 -14.53
N LEU A 84 7.29 -15.08 -14.45
CA LEU A 84 8.16 -15.53 -13.37
C LEU A 84 9.53 -14.86 -13.52
N VAL A 85 9.90 -14.03 -12.54
CA VAL A 85 11.18 -13.31 -12.52
C VAL A 85 12.25 -14.16 -11.85
N TRP A 86 11.89 -14.77 -10.73
CA TRP A 86 12.87 -15.41 -9.86
C TRP A 86 12.24 -16.57 -9.10
N ILE A 87 13.01 -17.63 -8.95
CA ILE A 87 12.70 -18.75 -8.07
C ILE A 87 13.96 -19.19 -7.36
N ASN A 88 13.87 -19.38 -6.05
CA ASN A 88 14.94 -20.01 -5.29
C ASN A 88 14.37 -20.85 -4.16
N VAL A 89 15.13 -21.84 -3.70
CA VAL A 89 14.71 -22.81 -2.71
C VAL A 89 15.71 -22.84 -1.56
N THR A 90 15.20 -22.86 -0.33
CA THR A 90 16.00 -22.95 0.88
C THR A 90 15.37 -23.87 1.91
N THR A 91 16.17 -24.47 2.78
CA THR A 91 15.70 -25.17 3.99
C THR A 91 15.47 -24.19 5.14
N THR A 92 16.04 -22.98 5.08
CA THR A 92 16.02 -21.97 6.14
C THR A 92 15.60 -20.61 5.57
N PRO A 93 14.30 -20.28 5.53
CA PRO A 93 13.77 -19.05 4.96
C PRO A 93 13.93 -17.88 5.95
N THR A 94 15.16 -17.42 6.16
CA THR A 94 15.43 -16.26 7.03
C THR A 94 15.15 -14.95 6.29
N ALA A 95 14.84 -13.89 7.05
CA ALA A 95 14.62 -12.56 6.48
C ALA A 95 15.85 -12.04 5.70
N GLU A 96 17.05 -12.34 6.20
CA GLU A 96 18.31 -12.01 5.51
C GLU A 96 18.42 -12.71 4.16
N TRP A 97 18.08 -14.01 4.11
CA TRP A 97 18.08 -14.76 2.85
C TRP A 97 17.06 -14.17 1.86
N ILE A 98 15.84 -13.86 2.31
CA ILE A 98 14.80 -13.23 1.47
C ILE A 98 15.27 -11.87 0.93
N ALA A 99 15.88 -11.03 1.78
CA ALA A 99 16.41 -9.73 1.36
C ALA A 99 17.49 -9.86 0.27
N ARG A 100 18.34 -10.90 0.37
CA ARG A 100 19.30 -11.22 -0.68
C ARG A 100 18.61 -11.62 -1.98
N GLN A 101 17.58 -12.47 -1.92
CA GLN A 101 16.82 -12.87 -3.12
C GLN A 101 16.15 -11.68 -3.81
N LEU A 102 15.63 -10.73 -3.04
CA LEU A 102 15.05 -9.51 -3.60
C LEU A 102 16.07 -8.65 -4.34
N THR A 103 17.27 -8.51 -3.77
CA THR A 103 18.35 -7.71 -4.37
C THR A 103 18.90 -8.38 -5.63
N GLU A 104 18.99 -9.70 -5.64
CA GLU A 104 19.41 -10.50 -6.80
C GLU A 104 18.37 -10.48 -7.93
N ALA A 105 17.08 -10.54 -7.58
CA ALA A 105 15.99 -10.55 -8.56
C ALA A 105 15.72 -9.18 -9.20
N PHE A 106 16.05 -8.08 -8.53
CA PHE A 106 15.88 -6.71 -9.03
C PHE A 106 17.16 -5.89 -8.86
N PRO A 107 18.17 -6.14 -9.69
CA PRO A 107 19.42 -5.41 -9.59
C PRO A 107 19.22 -3.95 -10.03
N TRP A 108 19.90 -3.02 -9.35
CA TRP A 108 19.69 -1.57 -9.47
C TRP A 108 19.86 -1.00 -10.89
N ASN A 109 20.61 -1.69 -11.74
CA ASN A 109 20.87 -1.35 -13.14
C ASN A 109 19.67 -1.63 -14.07
N GLU A 110 18.64 -2.34 -13.62
CA GLU A 110 17.42 -2.62 -14.41
C GLU A 110 16.26 -1.67 -14.08
N ALA A 111 16.46 -0.70 -13.18
CA ALA A 111 15.46 0.31 -12.90
C ALA A 111 15.15 1.14 -14.16
N ARG A 112 13.90 1.09 -14.62
CA ARG A 112 13.43 1.96 -15.70
C ARG A 112 13.51 3.40 -15.20
N ALA A 113 14.20 4.27 -15.94
CA ALA A 113 14.29 5.69 -15.61
C ALA A 113 12.88 6.29 -15.45
N PRO A 114 12.69 7.21 -14.48
CA PRO A 114 11.38 7.78 -14.13
C PRO A 114 10.72 8.53 -15.29
#